data_AF-A0A3S1LIL3-F1
#
_entry.id   AF-A0A3S1LIL3-F1
#
_cell.length_a   1.000
_cell.length_b   1.000
_cell.length_c   1.000
_cell.angle_alpha   90.00
_cell.angle_beta   90.00
_cell.angle_gamma   90.00
#
_symmetry.space_group_name_H-M   'P 1'
#
loop_
_entity.id
_entity.type
_entity.pdbx_description
1 polymer ?
#
loop_
_entity_poly.entity_id
_entity_poly.type
_entity_poly.pdbx_seq_one_letter_code
_entity_poly.pdbx_strand_id
1 'polypeptide(L)'
;LHGWPANSPWDVVGSEATADGWRAVFRLQHKVMGATVDKILTLRDDHPFLYQEHVFSGGSGAISVAHHPMTVMKDGGKLAFSPKRFAATPDDPLEPDPARGRFLFAYPARSSDLTHFPAADGGTLDLTDYRMDQSREDFVTLVEADHGGPGWTALARKAEADLVLVLKNPAELPVTMLWISNGGRDYAPWSGRHRG
;
A
#
# COMPACT_ATOMS: atom_id res chain seq x y z
N LEU A 1 -13.59 -6.53 -5.55
CA LEU A 1 -12.87 -5.89 -4.41
C LEU A 1 -12.27 -4.56 -4.89
N HIS A 2 -12.08 -3.55 -4.04
CA HIS A 2 -11.44 -2.27 -4.37
C HIS A 2 -12.17 -1.31 -5.35
N GLY A 3 -13.47 -1.57 -5.63
CA GLY A 3 -14.34 -0.63 -6.35
C GLY A 3 -14.01 -0.42 -7.84
N TRP A 4 -14.77 0.46 -8.51
CA TRP A 4 -14.62 0.72 -9.94
C TRP A 4 -13.23 1.23 -10.36
N PRO A 5 -12.58 2.18 -9.64
CA PRO A 5 -11.29 2.72 -10.06
C PRO A 5 -10.19 1.66 -10.31
N ALA A 6 -10.22 0.54 -9.57
CA ALA A 6 -9.24 -0.53 -9.69
C ALA A 6 -9.63 -1.62 -10.71
N ASN A 7 -10.88 -1.69 -11.16
CA ASN A 7 -11.42 -2.82 -11.91
C ASN A 7 -12.13 -2.44 -13.21
N SER A 8 -12.06 -1.17 -13.61
CA SER A 8 -12.74 -0.65 -14.81
C SER A 8 -11.77 0.09 -15.72
N PRO A 9 -12.07 0.16 -17.04
CA PRO A 9 -11.28 0.93 -17.99
C PRO A 9 -11.30 2.44 -17.70
N TRP A 10 -10.26 3.12 -18.18
CA TRP A 10 -10.09 4.57 -18.12
C TRP A 10 -9.85 5.12 -19.53
N ASP A 11 -10.53 6.21 -19.89
CA ASP A 11 -10.32 6.92 -21.15
C ASP A 11 -9.22 7.97 -20.99
N VAL A 12 -8.31 8.07 -21.95
CA VAL A 12 -7.32 9.17 -21.98
C VAL A 12 -8.04 10.45 -22.40
N VAL A 13 -8.12 11.43 -21.50
CA VAL A 13 -8.76 12.73 -21.80
C VAL A 13 -7.74 13.81 -22.16
N GLY A 14 -6.48 13.62 -21.78
CA GLY A 14 -5.38 14.51 -22.14
C GLY A 14 -4.02 13.87 -21.85
N SER A 15 -3.02 14.18 -22.67
CA SER A 15 -1.62 13.81 -22.44
C SER A 15 -0.76 14.82 -23.18
N GLU A 16 -0.11 15.69 -22.43
CA GLU A 16 0.60 16.84 -22.98
C GLU A 16 1.82 17.22 -22.15
N ALA A 17 2.79 17.85 -22.81
CA ALA A 17 3.91 18.47 -22.14
C ALA A 17 3.43 19.68 -21.32
N THR A 18 3.97 19.84 -20.12
CA THR A 18 3.85 21.08 -19.33
C THR A 18 5.12 21.92 -19.52
N ALA A 19 5.15 23.12 -18.93
CA ALA A 19 6.36 23.94 -18.95
C ALA A 19 7.57 23.29 -18.25
N ASP A 20 7.30 22.34 -17.36
CA ASP A 20 8.25 21.71 -16.44
C ASP A 20 8.10 20.17 -16.38
N GLY A 21 7.61 19.55 -17.46
CA GLY A 21 7.48 18.09 -17.54
C GLY A 21 6.33 17.60 -18.41
N TRP A 22 5.56 16.63 -17.89
CA TRP A 22 4.49 15.97 -18.63
C TRP A 22 3.29 15.66 -17.74
N ARG A 23 2.08 15.85 -18.27
CA ARG A 23 0.84 15.55 -17.57
C ARG A 23 -0.07 14.68 -18.42
N ALA A 24 -0.56 13.59 -17.83
CA ALA A 24 -1.59 12.74 -18.40
C ALA A 24 -2.82 12.71 -17.50
N VAL A 25 -4.00 12.80 -18.10
CA VAL A 25 -5.29 12.78 -17.42
C VAL A 25 -6.14 11.67 -17.99
N PHE A 26 -6.69 10.85 -17.11
CA PHE A 26 -7.51 9.70 -17.43
C PHE A 26 -8.86 9.83 -16.74
N ARG A 27 -9.95 9.53 -17.44
CA ARG A 27 -11.30 9.54 -16.88
C ARG A 27 -11.82 8.13 -16.72
N LEU A 28 -12.32 7.80 -15.53
CA LEU A 28 -12.95 6.52 -15.28
C LEU A 28 -14.26 6.44 -16.07
N GLN A 29 -14.47 5.33 -16.79
CA GLN A 29 -15.71 5.12 -17.56
C GLN A 29 -16.96 4.96 -16.68
N HIS A 30 -16.76 4.63 -15.40
CA HIS A 30 -17.80 4.53 -14.39
C HIS A 30 -17.83 5.75 -13.48
N LYS A 31 -19.03 6.04 -12.96
CA LYS A 31 -19.20 6.99 -11.86
C LYS A 31 -19.04 6.29 -10.51
N VAL A 32 -18.49 7.01 -9.53
CA VAL A 32 -18.40 6.57 -8.13
C VAL A 32 -19.31 7.46 -7.31
N MET A 33 -20.38 6.90 -6.74
CA MET A 33 -21.38 7.69 -5.99
C MET A 33 -21.91 8.90 -6.78
N GLY A 34 -22.12 8.70 -8.08
CA GLY A 34 -22.56 9.76 -9.01
C GLY A 34 -21.47 10.75 -9.46
N ALA A 35 -20.27 10.71 -8.85
CA ALA A 35 -19.14 11.54 -9.24
C ALA A 35 -18.42 10.98 -10.48
N THR A 36 -17.99 11.89 -11.37
CA THR A 36 -16.95 11.57 -12.36
C THR A 36 -15.61 11.53 -11.65
N VAL A 37 -14.77 10.56 -12.00
CA VAL A 37 -13.44 10.38 -11.39
C VAL A 37 -12.37 10.55 -12.45
N ASP A 38 -11.49 11.53 -12.26
CA ASP A 38 -10.31 11.73 -13.08
C ASP A 38 -9.05 11.35 -12.30
N LYS A 39 -8.15 10.59 -12.92
CA LYS A 39 -6.80 10.29 -12.43
C LYS A 39 -5.83 11.16 -13.20
N ILE A 40 -5.02 11.93 -12.47
CA ILE A 40 -4.01 12.81 -13.03
C ILE A 40 -2.64 12.27 -12.63
N LEU A 41 -1.79 12.05 -13.62
CA LEU A 41 -0.39 11.66 -13.45
C LEU A 41 0.49 12.78 -13.97
N THR A 42 1.39 13.28 -13.14
CA THR A 42 2.34 14.34 -13.51
C THR A 42 3.76 13.88 -13.24
N LEU A 43 4.61 13.99 -14.26
CA LEU A 43 6.06 13.92 -14.14
C LEU A 43 6.58 15.35 -14.22
N ARG A 44 7.50 15.71 -13.34
CA ARG A 44 8.21 16.99 -13.38
C ARG A 44 9.66 16.75 -13.70
N ASP A 45 10.23 17.61 -14.52
CA ASP A 45 11.64 17.56 -14.87
C ASP A 45 12.50 17.64 -13.59
N ASP A 46 13.58 16.86 -13.57
CA ASP A 46 14.52 16.73 -12.46
C ASP A 46 13.95 16.27 -11.11
N HIS A 47 12.66 15.87 -11.06
CA HIS A 47 12.05 15.30 -9.86
C HIS A 47 12.08 13.77 -9.89
N PRO A 48 12.44 13.09 -8.79
CA PRO A 48 12.41 11.63 -8.72
C PRO A 48 11.02 11.07 -8.37
N PHE A 49 9.94 11.79 -8.70
CA PHE A 49 8.59 11.48 -8.24
C PHE A 49 7.58 11.40 -9.38
N LEU A 50 6.69 10.40 -9.30
CA LEU A 50 5.40 10.42 -9.97
C LEU A 50 4.38 11.07 -9.03
N TYR A 51 3.81 12.19 -9.45
CA TYR A 51 2.70 12.81 -8.74
C TYR A 51 1.39 12.20 -9.24
N GLN A 52 0.61 11.63 -8.33
CA GLN A 52 -0.67 11.00 -8.65
C GLN A 52 -1.80 11.63 -7.83
N GLU A 53 -2.83 12.10 -8.52
CA GLU A 53 -4.02 12.72 -7.95
C GLU A 53 -5.28 12.02 -8.48
N HIS A 54 -6.32 11.93 -7.66
CA HIS A 54 -7.66 11.51 -8.10
C HIS A 54 -8.66 12.60 -7.72
N VAL A 55 -9.38 13.12 -8.70
CA VAL A 55 -10.38 14.18 -8.52
C VAL A 55 -11.76 13.59 -8.71
N PHE A 56 -12.61 13.72 -7.70
CA PHE A 56 -14.01 13.35 -7.75
C PHE A 56 -14.84 14.62 -7.98
N SER A 57 -15.51 14.71 -9.13
CA SER A 57 -16.30 15.88 -9.53
C SER A 57 -17.79 15.55 -9.62
N GLY A 58 -18.60 16.32 -8.90
CA GLY A 58 -20.03 16.04 -8.71
C GLY A 58 -20.28 14.84 -7.80
N GLY A 59 -21.51 14.30 -7.83
CA GLY A 59 -21.91 13.20 -6.95
C GLY A 59 -22.24 13.64 -5.52
N SER A 60 -22.56 12.66 -4.66
CA SER A 60 -22.87 12.88 -3.24
C SER A 60 -22.62 11.61 -2.41
N GLY A 61 -22.38 11.79 -1.11
CA GLY A 61 -22.11 10.69 -0.17
C GLY A 61 -20.70 10.72 0.40
N ALA A 62 -20.30 9.63 1.07
CA ALA A 62 -18.98 9.46 1.66
C ALA A 62 -18.41 8.09 1.29
N ILE A 63 -17.13 8.05 0.95
CA ILE A 63 -16.40 6.84 0.60
C ILE A 63 -15.01 6.88 1.24
N SER A 64 -14.47 5.71 1.56
CA SER A 64 -13.04 5.59 1.84
C SER A 64 -12.26 5.53 0.53
N VAL A 65 -11.09 6.16 0.52
CA VAL A 65 -10.16 6.13 -0.61
C VAL A 65 -8.80 5.64 -0.13
N ALA A 66 -8.09 4.94 -1.00
CA ALA A 66 -6.73 4.49 -0.77
C ALA A 66 -6.02 4.29 -2.11
N HIS A 67 -4.70 4.39 -2.09
CA HIS A 67 -3.84 3.90 -3.17
C HIS A 67 -3.23 2.56 -2.75
N HIS A 68 -2.98 1.70 -3.73
CA HIS A 68 -2.41 0.37 -3.50
C HIS A 68 -1.09 0.20 -4.27
N PRO A 69 -0.07 1.04 -4.03
CA PRO A 69 1.23 0.87 -4.67
C PRO A 69 1.83 -0.47 -4.26
N MET A 70 2.36 -1.19 -5.23
CA MET A 70 3.00 -2.49 -5.04
C MET A 70 4.46 -2.38 -5.47
N THR A 71 5.35 -2.97 -4.70
CA THR A 71 6.76 -3.09 -5.05
C THR A 71 7.26 -4.47 -4.68
N VAL A 72 8.21 -4.96 -5.46
CA VAL A 72 8.97 -6.19 -5.17
C VAL A 72 10.22 -5.81 -4.38
N MET A 73 10.61 -6.64 -3.41
CA MET A 73 11.88 -6.54 -2.70
C MET A 73 12.61 -7.90 -2.73
N LYS A 74 13.33 -8.18 -3.83
CA LYS A 74 13.81 -9.55 -4.16
C LYS A 74 14.73 -10.19 -3.12
N ASP A 75 15.51 -9.39 -2.40
CA ASP A 75 16.40 -9.84 -1.31
C ASP A 75 15.96 -9.31 0.07
N GLY A 76 14.72 -8.85 0.16
CA GLY A 76 14.24 -8.13 1.34
C GLY A 76 14.75 -6.70 1.41
N GLY A 77 14.63 -6.10 2.59
CA GLY A 77 15.14 -4.76 2.86
C GLY A 77 14.45 -4.12 4.07
N LYS A 78 14.59 -2.80 4.18
CA LYS A 78 14.08 -2.05 5.33
C LYS A 78 12.90 -1.17 4.96
N LEU A 79 11.96 -1.06 5.88
CA LEU A 79 10.84 -0.14 5.81
C LEU A 79 10.99 0.92 6.89
N ALA A 80 10.71 2.17 6.55
CA ALA A 80 10.61 3.26 7.50
C ALA A 80 9.32 4.05 7.25
N PHE A 81 8.80 4.69 8.28
CA PHE A 81 7.51 5.37 8.24
C PHE A 81 7.56 6.70 8.97
N SER A 82 6.69 7.64 8.59
CA SER A 82 6.31 8.74 9.49
C SER A 82 5.82 8.18 10.82
N PRO A 83 5.88 8.94 11.92
CA PRO A 83 5.40 8.50 13.22
C PRO A 83 4.02 7.83 13.16
N LYS A 84 3.87 6.70 13.84
CA LYS A 84 2.62 5.92 13.92
C LYS A 84 2.12 5.88 15.35
N ARG A 85 0.81 5.94 15.54
CA ARG A 85 0.17 5.75 16.85
C ARG A 85 0.24 4.30 17.28
N PHE A 86 -0.07 3.41 16.34
CA PHE A 86 0.00 1.96 16.51
C PHE A 86 -0.14 1.26 15.15
N ALA A 87 0.27 0.01 15.13
CA ALA A 87 -0.08 -0.98 14.12
C ALA A 87 -1.14 -1.94 14.70
N ALA A 88 -2.04 -2.44 13.85
CA ALA A 88 -3.04 -3.44 14.21
C ALA A 88 -3.36 -4.37 13.04
N THR A 89 -3.53 -5.66 13.34
CA THR A 89 -4.11 -6.62 12.39
C THR A 89 -5.64 -6.61 12.50
N PRO A 90 -6.35 -7.11 11.48
CA PRO A 90 -7.76 -7.51 11.62
C PRO A 90 -7.93 -8.69 12.58
N ASP A 91 -9.19 -9.08 12.80
CA ASP A 91 -9.57 -10.21 13.65
C ASP A 91 -9.01 -11.54 13.13
N ASP A 92 -9.06 -11.76 11.82
CA ASP A 92 -8.63 -13.00 11.17
C ASP A 92 -7.46 -12.77 10.21
N PRO A 93 -6.54 -13.74 10.07
CA PRO A 93 -5.48 -13.70 9.06
C PRO A 93 -6.05 -13.81 7.63
N LEU A 94 -5.27 -13.39 6.65
CA LEU A 94 -5.67 -13.42 5.23
C LEU A 94 -5.85 -14.84 4.66
N GLU A 95 -5.17 -15.83 5.24
CA GLU A 95 -5.33 -17.25 4.94
C GLU A 95 -5.31 -18.04 6.26
N PRO A 96 -6.47 -18.29 6.87
CA PRO A 96 -6.56 -18.96 8.17
C PRO A 96 -6.40 -20.48 8.09
N ASP A 97 -6.51 -21.10 6.91
CA ASP A 97 -6.39 -22.55 6.77
C ASP A 97 -4.89 -22.96 6.69
N PRO A 98 -4.35 -23.63 7.72
CA PRO A 98 -2.95 -24.02 7.76
C PRO A 98 -2.58 -25.07 6.68
N ALA A 99 -3.56 -25.74 6.07
CA ALA A 99 -3.32 -26.63 4.93
C ALA A 99 -3.16 -25.86 3.61
N ARG A 100 -3.53 -24.57 3.58
CA ARG A 100 -3.53 -23.73 2.37
C ARG A 100 -2.49 -22.63 2.39
N GLY A 101 -1.99 -22.27 3.56
CA GLY A 101 -1.00 -21.22 3.67
C GLY A 101 -0.47 -21.00 5.07
N ARG A 102 0.17 -19.83 5.23
CA ARG A 102 0.83 -19.42 6.46
C ARG A 102 0.90 -17.89 6.58
N PHE A 103 0.87 -17.43 7.81
CA PHE A 103 1.03 -16.04 8.24
C PHE A 103 1.95 -16.02 9.46
N LEU A 104 2.56 -14.89 9.77
CA LEU A 104 3.50 -14.77 10.89
C LEU A 104 3.02 -13.84 12.00
N PHE A 105 2.15 -12.87 11.73
CA PHE A 105 1.59 -12.02 12.78
C PHE A 105 0.58 -12.78 13.65
N ALA A 106 0.42 -12.35 14.91
CA ALA A 106 -0.76 -12.75 15.66
C ALA A 106 -2.00 -12.00 15.14
N TYR A 107 -3.17 -12.64 15.19
CA TYR A 107 -4.45 -12.08 14.79
C TYR A 107 -5.52 -12.39 15.86
N PRO A 108 -6.26 -11.39 16.38
CA PRO A 108 -5.96 -9.96 16.29
C PRO A 108 -4.73 -9.57 17.13
N ALA A 109 -3.99 -8.57 16.69
CA ALA A 109 -2.87 -7.99 17.43
C ALA A 109 -2.82 -6.47 17.27
N ARG A 110 -2.24 -5.80 18.28
CA ARG A 110 -2.01 -4.35 18.28
C ARG A 110 -0.74 -4.02 19.05
N SER A 111 0.07 -3.11 18.51
CA SER A 111 1.27 -2.59 19.19
C SER A 111 1.56 -1.16 18.75
N SER A 112 2.08 -0.34 19.66
CA SER A 112 2.66 0.98 19.34
C SER A 112 4.14 0.90 18.97
N ASP A 113 4.81 -0.22 19.29
CA ASP A 113 6.20 -0.48 18.87
C ASP A 113 6.19 -1.33 17.60
N LEU A 114 6.60 -0.72 16.49
CA LEU A 114 6.66 -1.38 15.19
C LEU A 114 7.81 -2.40 15.09
N THR A 115 8.82 -2.32 15.97
CA THR A 115 9.96 -3.24 15.99
C THR A 115 9.70 -4.50 16.81
N HIS A 116 8.64 -4.49 17.63
CA HIS A 116 8.19 -5.62 18.46
C HIS A 116 6.69 -5.88 18.26
N PHE A 117 6.30 -6.21 17.02
CA PHE A 117 4.91 -6.52 16.70
C PHE A 117 4.58 -7.99 17.06
N PRO A 118 3.41 -8.30 17.68
CA PRO A 118 3.10 -9.66 18.11
C PRO A 118 3.11 -10.69 16.97
N ALA A 119 3.78 -11.82 17.19
CA ALA A 119 3.86 -12.94 16.26
C ALA A 119 2.94 -14.10 16.68
N ALA A 120 2.52 -14.93 15.72
CA ALA A 120 1.62 -16.06 15.96
C ALA A 120 2.23 -17.14 16.87
N ASP A 121 3.56 -17.25 16.93
CA ASP A 121 4.29 -18.20 17.76
C ASP A 121 4.52 -17.72 19.21
N GLY A 122 3.96 -16.56 19.58
CA GLY A 122 4.13 -15.94 20.89
C GLY A 122 5.37 -15.04 21.01
N GLY A 123 6.19 -14.94 19.96
CA GLY A 123 7.31 -14.00 19.87
C GLY A 123 6.91 -12.62 19.32
N THR A 124 7.89 -11.93 18.74
CA THR A 124 7.70 -10.63 18.09
C THR A 124 8.40 -10.55 16.75
N LEU A 125 7.87 -9.73 15.85
CA LEU A 125 8.42 -9.44 14.52
C LEU A 125 8.68 -7.93 14.38
N ASP A 126 9.72 -7.59 13.64
CA ASP A 126 10.04 -6.21 13.29
C ASP A 126 9.35 -5.82 11.97
N LEU A 127 8.38 -4.90 12.02
CA LEU A 127 7.68 -4.39 10.84
C LEU A 127 8.57 -3.50 9.96
N THR A 128 9.73 -3.09 10.45
CA THR A 128 10.73 -2.30 9.70
C THR A 128 11.71 -3.19 8.94
N ASP A 129 11.62 -4.52 9.08
CA ASP A 129 12.47 -5.49 8.41
C ASP A 129 11.65 -6.44 7.53
N TYR A 130 11.75 -6.28 6.21
CA TYR A 130 11.16 -7.23 5.28
C TYR A 130 12.20 -8.28 4.90
N ARG A 131 11.91 -9.53 5.29
CA ARG A 131 12.79 -10.66 5.08
C ARG A 131 12.26 -11.61 4.01
N MET A 132 13.03 -11.78 2.95
CA MET A 132 12.64 -12.63 1.82
C MET A 132 12.57 -14.13 2.16
N ASP A 133 13.31 -14.57 3.19
CA ASP A 133 13.31 -15.95 3.66
C ASP A 133 12.06 -16.32 4.47
N GLN A 134 11.24 -15.33 4.85
CA GLN A 134 10.01 -15.52 5.59
C GLN A 134 8.81 -15.65 4.64
N SER A 135 8.42 -16.90 4.34
CA SER A 135 7.21 -17.13 3.57
C SER A 135 5.96 -16.83 4.39
N ARG A 136 5.11 -15.92 3.90
CA ARG A 136 3.91 -15.48 4.62
C ARG A 136 2.89 -14.76 3.76
N GLU A 137 1.67 -14.69 4.27
CA GLU A 137 0.59 -13.84 3.78
C GLU A 137 0.00 -13.06 4.96
N ASP A 138 0.49 -11.84 5.17
CA ASP A 138 0.17 -11.03 6.34
C ASP A 138 -0.44 -9.68 5.99
N PHE A 139 -1.24 -9.14 6.90
CA PHE A 139 -1.88 -7.84 6.76
C PHE A 139 -1.83 -7.05 8.07
N VAL A 140 -1.34 -5.80 7.99
CA VAL A 140 -1.31 -4.89 9.14
C VAL A 140 -1.65 -3.46 8.71
N THR A 141 -2.44 -2.77 9.53
CA THR A 141 -2.80 -1.36 9.35
C THR A 141 -1.99 -0.52 10.33
N LEU A 142 -1.27 0.47 9.82
CA LEU A 142 -0.48 1.43 10.58
C LEU A 142 -1.25 2.75 10.62
N VAL A 143 -1.62 3.20 11.82
CA VAL A 143 -2.38 4.43 12.03
C VAL A 143 -1.41 5.61 12.20
N GLU A 144 -1.57 6.66 11.38
CA GLU A 144 -0.70 7.84 11.43
C GLU A 144 -0.77 8.53 12.81
N ALA A 145 0.38 8.99 13.29
CA ALA A 145 0.46 9.97 14.37
C ALA A 145 0.58 11.38 13.79
N ASP A 146 -0.04 12.34 14.48
CA ASP A 146 0.18 13.73 14.16
C ASP A 146 1.62 14.13 14.49
N HIS A 147 2.27 14.74 13.52
CA HIS A 147 3.64 15.22 13.61
C HIS A 147 3.86 16.49 12.74
N GLY A 148 2.78 17.14 12.30
CA GLY A 148 2.82 18.38 11.51
C GLY A 148 3.38 18.26 10.09
N GLY A 149 3.65 17.04 9.60
CA GLY A 149 4.22 16.78 8.29
C GLY A 149 3.40 15.80 7.44
N PRO A 150 3.83 15.50 6.19
CA PRO A 150 3.17 14.50 5.37
C PRO A 150 3.32 13.11 5.97
N GLY A 151 2.31 12.25 5.77
CA GLY A 151 2.47 10.83 6.02
C GLY A 151 3.44 10.26 4.98
N TRP A 152 4.40 9.45 5.42
CA TRP A 152 5.38 8.87 4.52
C TRP A 152 5.69 7.41 4.84
N THR A 153 6.07 6.68 3.79
CA THR A 153 6.58 5.31 3.85
C THR A 153 7.75 5.20 2.89
N ALA A 154 8.88 4.69 3.39
CA ALA A 154 10.13 4.53 2.66
C ALA A 154 10.54 3.07 2.67
N LEU A 155 10.91 2.52 1.52
CA LEU A 155 11.35 1.14 1.35
C LEU A 155 12.74 1.14 0.74
N ALA A 156 13.75 0.79 1.54
CA ALA A 156 15.12 0.61 1.09
C ALA A 156 15.28 -0.83 0.60
N ARG A 157 15.32 -0.99 -0.73
CA ARG A 157 15.24 -2.30 -1.38
C ARG A 157 16.64 -2.81 -1.70
N LYS A 158 17.00 -3.96 -1.12
CA LYS A 158 18.40 -4.43 -1.12
C LYS A 158 18.88 -4.83 -2.51
N ALA A 159 18.11 -5.66 -3.22
CA ALA A 159 18.50 -6.17 -4.54
C ALA A 159 18.35 -5.10 -5.63
N GLU A 160 17.32 -4.27 -5.52
CA GLU A 160 17.01 -3.22 -6.47
C GLU A 160 17.90 -1.98 -6.32
N ALA A 161 18.63 -1.89 -5.20
CA ALA A 161 19.61 -0.84 -4.91
C ALA A 161 19.02 0.59 -5.01
N ASP A 162 17.77 0.75 -4.58
CA ASP A 162 17.05 2.02 -4.62
C ASP A 162 16.16 2.24 -3.38
N LEU A 163 15.51 3.40 -3.37
CA LEU A 163 14.54 3.81 -2.37
C LEU A 163 13.19 4.09 -3.04
N VAL A 164 12.14 3.41 -2.58
CA VAL A 164 10.76 3.80 -2.91
C VAL A 164 10.24 4.67 -1.79
N LEU A 165 9.80 5.89 -2.11
CA LEU A 165 9.20 6.83 -1.16
C LEU A 165 7.76 7.14 -1.58
N VAL A 166 6.81 6.88 -0.68
CA VAL A 166 5.41 7.25 -0.82
C VAL A 166 5.10 8.37 0.16
N LEU A 167 4.57 9.48 -0.35
CA LEU A 167 4.12 10.63 0.44
C LEU A 167 2.60 10.77 0.27
N LYS A 168 1.90 11.11 1.36
CA LYS A 168 0.45 11.32 1.37
C LYS A 168 0.05 12.41 2.35
N ASN A 169 -1.12 13.01 2.13
CA ASN A 169 -1.76 13.86 3.12
C ASN A 169 -2.37 12.97 4.23
N PRO A 170 -1.86 12.98 5.48
CA PRO A 170 -2.34 12.10 6.53
C PRO A 170 -3.72 12.52 7.07
N ALA A 171 -4.19 13.74 6.81
CA ALA A 171 -5.53 14.18 7.17
C ALA A 171 -6.61 13.54 6.29
N GLU A 172 -6.29 13.25 5.02
CA GLU A 172 -7.17 12.57 4.07
C GLU A 172 -6.96 11.05 4.06
N LEU A 173 -5.70 10.61 4.23
CA LEU A 173 -5.28 9.21 4.19
C LEU A 173 -4.63 8.82 5.54
N PRO A 174 -5.41 8.62 6.61
CA PRO A 174 -4.89 8.51 7.98
C PRO A 174 -4.27 7.14 8.33
N VAL A 175 -4.22 6.21 7.37
CA VAL A 175 -3.67 4.87 7.58
C VAL A 175 -2.77 4.45 6.43
N THR A 176 -1.78 3.62 6.73
CA THR A 176 -0.98 2.87 5.74
C THR A 176 -1.26 1.39 5.97
N MET A 177 -1.66 0.67 4.93
CA MET A 177 -1.91 -0.76 4.99
C MET A 177 -0.70 -1.47 4.38
N LEU A 178 -0.09 -2.39 5.13
CA LEU A 178 0.94 -3.28 4.61
C LEU A 178 0.32 -4.65 4.38
N TRP A 179 0.20 -5.00 3.11
CA TRP A 179 -0.08 -6.36 2.69
C TRP A 179 1.24 -7.00 2.30
N ILE A 180 1.68 -8.00 3.07
CA ILE A 180 2.96 -8.66 2.87
C ILE A 180 2.68 -10.04 2.30
N SER A 181 2.92 -10.18 1.01
CA SER A 181 2.68 -11.44 0.28
C SER A 181 4.01 -12.00 -0.22
N ASN A 182 4.48 -13.06 0.43
CA ASN A 182 5.72 -13.73 0.08
C ASN A 182 5.54 -15.26 0.11
N GLY A 183 4.91 -15.80 -0.93
CA GLY A 183 4.74 -17.23 -1.15
C GLY A 183 3.90 -17.93 -0.10
N GLY A 184 3.13 -17.19 0.70
CA GLY A 184 2.39 -17.73 1.85
C GLY A 184 1.10 -18.49 1.51
N ARG A 185 0.68 -18.53 0.24
CA ARG A 185 -0.49 -19.28 -0.23
C ARG A 185 -0.09 -20.41 -1.18
N ASP A 186 -0.38 -21.65 -0.80
CA ASP A 186 0.11 -22.86 -1.48
C ASP A 186 -0.84 -23.39 -2.57
N TYR A 187 -2.06 -22.87 -2.65
CA TYR A 187 -3.08 -23.31 -3.61
C TYR A 187 -3.16 -22.39 -4.84
N ALA A 188 -3.75 -22.88 -5.93
CA ALA A 188 -3.93 -22.10 -7.14
C ALA A 188 -4.83 -20.87 -6.91
N PRO A 189 -4.60 -19.72 -7.59
CA PRO A 189 -3.55 -19.48 -8.59
C PRO A 189 -2.19 -19.04 -8.00
N TRP A 190 -2.05 -18.93 -6.67
CA TRP A 190 -0.81 -18.47 -6.04
C TRP A 190 0.28 -19.54 -6.09
N SER A 191 0.00 -20.74 -5.58
CA SER A 191 0.91 -21.90 -5.58
C SER A 191 2.34 -21.57 -5.10
N GLY A 192 2.46 -20.69 -4.10
CA GLY A 192 3.74 -20.21 -3.56
C GLY A 192 4.57 -19.35 -4.51
N ARG A 193 4.04 -18.97 -5.69
CA ARG A 193 4.79 -18.27 -6.75
C ARG A 193 4.85 -16.76 -6.56
N HIS A 194 3.90 -16.17 -5.84
CA HIS A 194 3.90 -14.73 -5.60
C HIS A 194 4.92 -14.40 -4.50
N ARG A 195 6.10 -13.93 -4.88
CA ARG A 195 7.25 -13.73 -3.99
C ARG A 195 7.86 -12.35 -4.20
N GLY A 196 8.28 -11.72 -3.12
CA GLY A 196 8.99 -10.45 -3.14
C GLY A 196 8.07 -9.26 -3.08
#